data_AF-A0A955VSV6-F1
#
_entry.id   AF-A0A955VSV6-F1
#
_cell.length_a   1.000
_cell.length_b   1.000
_cell.length_c   1.000
_cell.angle_alpha   90.00
_cell.angle_beta   90.00
_cell.angle_gamma   90.00
#
_symmetry.space_group_name_H-M   'P 1'
#
loop_
_entity.id
_entity.type
_entity.pdbx_description
1 polymer ?
#
loop_
_entity_poly.entity_id
_entity_poly.type
_entity_poly.pdbx_seq_one_letter_code
_entity_poly.pdbx_strand_id
1 'polypeptide(L)'
;AAPEPAAPVDDDDDDEDDEDDGPEVIRLFLNVGERDGFDADSLRDLLADLAGLWPEDFIDLDVRGRHSYVEVAAEYADDLVEAVNGETVGQRTLRAEPARD
;
A
#
# COMPACT_ATOMS: atom_id res chain seq x y z
N ALA A 1 -53.85 12.04 32.02
CA ALA A 1 -52.59 12.79 32.22
C ALA A 1 -51.49 11.95 31.59
N ALA A 2 -50.90 12.45 30.50
CA ALA A 2 -49.54 12.08 30.09
C ALA A 2 -48.54 12.80 31.03
N PRO A 3 -47.29 12.34 31.10
CA PRO A 3 -46.33 12.76 30.06
C PRO A 3 -45.45 11.62 29.50
N GLU A 4 -45.25 11.63 28.18
CA GLU A 4 -43.93 11.41 27.54
C GLU A 4 -43.13 12.73 27.71
N PRO A 5 -41.77 12.83 27.61
CA PRO A 5 -40.83 12.03 26.79
C PRO A 5 -39.43 11.76 27.43
N ALA A 6 -38.57 10.97 26.77
CA ALA A 6 -37.15 11.29 26.49
C ALA A 6 -36.35 10.05 26.00
N ALA A 7 -36.00 10.03 24.72
CA ALA A 7 -34.61 9.74 24.30
C ALA A 7 -33.78 11.02 24.62
N PRO A 8 -32.46 11.00 24.93
CA PRO A 8 -31.40 10.43 24.07
C PRO A 8 -30.13 9.89 24.81
N VAL A 9 -29.27 9.17 24.08
CA VAL A 9 -27.79 9.12 24.26
C VAL A 9 -27.26 8.58 22.91
N ASP A 10 -26.79 9.45 22.02
CA ASP A 10 -25.36 9.85 21.81
C ASP A 10 -24.51 8.58 21.60
N ASP A 11 -24.19 8.17 20.37
CA ASP A 11 -23.07 8.72 19.58
C ASP A 11 -21.77 8.75 20.39
N ASP A 12 -21.03 7.66 20.24
CA ASP A 12 -19.61 7.45 20.52
C ASP A 12 -19.32 6.28 19.53
N ASP A 13 -18.79 6.44 18.31
CA ASP A 13 -17.79 7.36 17.79
C ASP A 13 -16.73 7.71 18.83
N ASP A 14 -15.94 6.70 19.20
CA ASP A 14 -14.52 6.88 19.45
C ASP A 14 -13.85 5.49 19.46
N ASP A 15 -12.79 5.37 18.67
CA ASP A 15 -11.67 4.47 18.88
C ASP A 15 -11.95 2.97 19.06
N GLU A 16 -12.10 2.26 17.94
CA GLU A 16 -11.20 1.11 17.76
C GLU A 16 -9.96 1.62 17.00
N ASP A 17 -9.28 2.59 17.61
CA ASP A 17 -7.94 3.04 17.23
C ASP A 17 -6.97 1.93 17.65
N ASP A 18 -6.28 1.41 16.64
CA ASP A 18 -4.91 0.92 16.74
C ASP A 18 -4.59 0.00 17.94
N GLU A 19 -5.14 -1.21 17.92
CA GLU A 19 -4.35 -2.37 18.32
C GLU A 19 -3.80 -3.06 17.06
N ASP A 20 -3.10 -2.28 16.21
CA ASP A 20 -2.23 -2.82 15.19
C ASP A 20 -0.93 -3.33 15.86
N ASP A 21 -1.06 -4.41 16.65
CA ASP A 21 0.05 -5.33 16.95
C ASP A 21 0.27 -6.26 15.73
N GLY A 22 0.02 -5.73 14.53
CA GLY A 22 0.35 -6.31 13.24
C GLY A 22 1.74 -5.83 12.81
N PRO A 23 2.39 -6.53 11.86
CA PRO A 23 3.59 -5.98 11.24
C PRO A 23 3.21 -4.65 10.58
N GLU A 24 3.87 -3.55 10.96
CA GLU A 24 3.63 -2.23 10.38
C GLU A 24 3.66 -2.33 8.85
N VAL A 25 2.51 -2.12 8.19
CA VAL A 25 2.38 -2.26 6.74
C VAL A 25 2.59 -0.89 6.11
N ILE A 26 3.56 -0.81 5.21
CA ILE A 26 3.83 0.41 4.45
C ILE A 26 3.32 0.23 3.04
N ARG A 27 2.48 1.18 2.64
CA ARG A 27 2.04 1.32 1.27
C ARG A 27 3.05 2.15 0.49
N LEU A 28 3.54 1.61 -0.62
CA LEU A 28 4.45 2.28 -1.54
C LEU A 28 3.73 2.63 -2.83
N PHE A 29 3.97 3.83 -3.33
CA PHE A 29 3.54 4.31 -4.63
C PHE A 29 4.60 4.02 -5.69
N LEU A 30 4.17 3.54 -6.85
CA LEU A 30 5.00 3.27 -8.03
C LEU A 30 4.51 4.11 -9.22
N ASN A 31 5.43 4.78 -9.92
CA ASN A 31 5.09 5.62 -11.08
C ASN A 31 4.76 4.84 -12.38
N VAL A 32 4.54 3.53 -12.28
CA VAL A 32 4.19 2.63 -13.39
C VAL A 32 2.95 1.84 -13.04
N GLY A 33 2.24 1.35 -14.04
CA GLY A 33 1.05 0.53 -13.87
C GLY A 33 0.52 0.01 -15.20
N GLU A 34 -0.78 -0.23 -15.29
CA GLU A 34 -1.40 -0.95 -16.42
C GLU A 34 -1.14 -0.29 -17.78
N ARG A 35 -1.16 1.06 -17.88
CA ARG A 35 -0.89 1.75 -19.16
C ARG A 35 0.57 1.67 -19.61
N ASP A 36 1.47 1.31 -18.71
CA ASP A 36 2.88 1.05 -19.06
C ASP A 36 3.10 -0.43 -19.41
N GLY A 37 2.07 -1.27 -19.26
CA GLY A 37 2.12 -2.70 -19.54
C GLY A 37 2.49 -3.57 -18.34
N PHE A 38 2.38 -3.04 -17.12
CA PHE A 38 2.56 -3.82 -15.90
C PHE A 38 1.22 -4.22 -15.31
N ASP A 39 1.07 -5.51 -15.03
CA ASP A 39 -0.01 -6.09 -14.24
C ASP A 39 0.46 -6.38 -12.81
N ALA A 40 -0.46 -6.70 -11.89
CA ALA A 40 -0.13 -6.96 -10.49
C ALA A 40 0.93 -8.06 -10.34
N ASP A 41 0.78 -9.18 -11.03
CA ASP A 41 1.75 -10.28 -11.01
C ASP A 41 3.12 -9.88 -11.58
N SER A 42 3.15 -9.14 -12.69
CA SER A 42 4.42 -8.72 -13.32
C SER A 42 5.15 -7.68 -12.48
N LEU A 43 4.42 -6.75 -11.88
CA LEU A 43 5.00 -5.74 -11.01
C LEU A 43 5.52 -6.39 -9.72
N ARG A 44 4.76 -7.33 -9.14
CA ARG A 44 5.19 -8.11 -7.96
C ARG A 44 6.48 -8.88 -8.22
N ASP A 45 6.53 -9.63 -9.31
CA ASP A 45 7.70 -10.45 -9.68
C ASP A 45 8.94 -9.58 -9.91
N LEU A 46 8.75 -8.43 -10.57
CA LEU A 46 9.79 -7.43 -10.73
C LEU A 46 10.26 -6.89 -9.39
N LEU A 47 9.37 -6.34 -8.55
CA LEU A 47 9.74 -5.79 -7.24
C LEU A 47 10.44 -6.84 -6.36
N ALA A 48 9.99 -8.09 -6.42
CA ALA A 48 10.61 -9.22 -5.75
C ALA A 48 12.05 -9.46 -6.24
N ASP A 49 12.27 -9.51 -7.56
CA ASP A 49 13.60 -9.68 -8.16
C ASP A 49 14.56 -8.53 -7.79
N LEU A 50 14.05 -7.29 -7.79
CA LEU A 50 14.87 -6.09 -7.53
C LEU A 50 15.26 -5.95 -6.06
N ALA A 51 14.29 -6.11 -5.16
CA ALA A 51 14.50 -6.02 -3.72
C ALA A 51 15.05 -7.33 -3.12
N GLY A 52 15.16 -8.40 -3.91
CA GLY A 52 15.53 -9.73 -3.43
C GLY A 52 14.51 -10.33 -2.46
N LEU A 53 13.26 -9.88 -2.53
CA LEU A 53 12.14 -10.33 -1.71
C LEU A 53 11.41 -11.48 -2.40
N TRP A 54 10.52 -12.14 -1.67
CA TRP A 54 9.66 -13.15 -2.25
C TRP A 54 8.32 -12.53 -2.62
N PRO A 55 7.63 -13.06 -3.65
CA PRO A 55 6.28 -12.60 -3.95
C PRO A 55 5.41 -12.70 -2.69
N GLU A 56 5.53 -13.73 -1.86
CA GLU A 56 4.74 -13.89 -0.63
C GLU A 56 4.94 -12.79 0.44
N ASP A 57 6.03 -12.00 0.40
CA ASP A 57 6.25 -10.86 1.29
C ASP A 57 5.36 -9.65 0.94
N PHE A 58 4.78 -9.64 -0.26
CA PHE A 58 3.85 -8.62 -0.72
C PHE A 58 2.43 -8.93 -0.22
N ILE A 59 1.87 -8.00 0.54
CA ILE A 59 0.57 -8.14 1.24
C ILE A 59 -0.57 -7.85 0.26
N ASP A 60 -0.51 -6.68 -0.39
CA ASP A 60 -1.47 -6.26 -1.40
C ASP A 60 -0.79 -5.50 -2.54
N LEU A 61 -1.40 -5.54 -3.72
CA LEU A 61 -0.85 -4.89 -4.92
C LEU A 61 -1.98 -4.38 -5.80
N ASP A 62 -2.14 -3.06 -5.79
CA ASP A 62 -3.21 -2.33 -6.47
C ASP A 62 -2.63 -1.59 -7.67
N VAL A 63 -2.71 -2.21 -8.84
CA VAL A 63 -2.26 -1.62 -10.09
C VAL A 63 -3.33 -0.68 -10.63
N ARG A 64 -2.97 0.59 -10.83
CA ARG A 64 -3.81 1.59 -11.49
C ARG A 64 -3.32 1.86 -12.90
N GLY A 65 -4.13 2.60 -13.66
CA GLY A 65 -3.81 2.90 -15.05
C GLY A 65 -2.46 3.60 -15.23
N ARG A 66 -2.06 4.55 -14.37
CA ARG A 66 -0.79 5.33 -14.56
C ARG A 66 0.27 5.09 -13.51
N HIS A 67 -0.09 4.41 -12.43
CA HIS A 67 0.70 4.21 -11.24
C HIS A 67 0.19 2.95 -10.55
N SER A 68 0.90 2.46 -9.54
CA SER A 68 0.48 1.32 -8.75
C SER A 68 0.76 1.59 -7.30
N TYR A 69 0.05 0.88 -6.43
CA TYR A 69 0.36 0.82 -5.02
C TYR A 69 0.70 -0.60 -4.64
N VAL A 70 1.64 -0.73 -3.72
CA VAL A 70 2.05 -2.02 -3.18
C VAL A 70 2.16 -1.91 -1.67
N GLU A 71 1.65 -2.90 -0.96
CA GLU A 71 1.68 -2.97 0.49
C GLU A 71 2.65 -4.07 0.91
N VAL A 72 3.64 -3.70 1.72
CA VAL A 72 4.70 -4.58 2.22
C VAL A 72 4.97 -4.27 3.69
N ALA A 73 5.59 -5.20 4.41
CA ALA A 73 6.05 -4.92 5.77
C ALA A 73 7.06 -3.75 5.78
N ALA A 74 7.01 -2.92 6.81
CA ALA A 74 7.85 -1.73 6.97
C ALA A 74 9.35 -2.05 6.90
N GLU A 75 9.75 -3.23 7.38
CA GLU A 75 11.14 -3.70 7.32
C GLU A 75 11.67 -3.88 5.88
N TYR A 76 10.78 -4.15 4.92
CA TYR A 76 11.12 -4.34 3.51
C TYR A 76 10.87 -3.09 2.66
N ALA A 77 10.10 -2.12 3.18
CA ALA A 77 9.67 -0.96 2.44
C ALA A 77 10.84 -0.07 2.01
N ASP A 78 11.78 0.19 2.91
CA ASP A 78 12.96 1.03 2.66
C ASP A 78 13.88 0.37 1.62
N ASP A 79 14.19 -0.92 1.80
CA ASP A 79 15.05 -1.70 0.90
C ASP A 79 14.46 -1.77 -0.52
N LEU A 80 13.14 -1.99 -0.62
CA LEU A 80 12.42 -1.97 -1.90
C LEU A 80 12.46 -0.59 -2.54
N VAL A 81 12.24 0.49 -1.78
CA VAL A 81 12.34 1.85 -2.30
C VAL A 81 13.74 2.11 -2.84
N GLU A 82 14.79 1.76 -2.10
CA GLU A 82 16.18 1.94 -2.54
C GLU A 82 16.53 1.10 -3.77
N ALA A 83 16.10 -0.16 -3.82
CA ALA A 83 16.35 -1.06 -4.94
C ALA A 83 15.65 -0.61 -6.23
N VAL A 84 14.40 -0.17 -6.11
CA VAL A 84 13.55 0.19 -7.26
C VAL A 84 13.86 1.60 -7.79
N ASN A 85 14.28 2.53 -6.92
CA ASN A 85 14.56 3.90 -7.35
C ASN A 85 15.78 3.99 -8.27
N GLY A 86 15.56 4.49 -9.48
CA GLY A 86 16.62 4.67 -10.47
C GLY A 86 16.79 3.49 -11.39
N GLU A 87 16.03 2.41 -11.19
CA GLU A 87 15.99 1.33 -12.15
C GLU A 87 15.22 1.71 -13.41
N THR A 88 15.62 1.15 -14.55
CA THR A 88 15.00 1.48 -15.84
C THR A 88 14.37 0.23 -16.43
N VAL A 89 13.04 0.24 -16.53
CA VAL A 89 12.29 -0.88 -17.07
C VAL A 89 11.60 -0.45 -18.35
N GLY A 90 12.01 -1.10 -19.45
CA GLY A 90 11.61 -0.73 -20.80
C GLY A 90 12.11 0.65 -21.21
N GLN A 91 11.20 1.64 -21.22
CA GLN A 91 11.48 3.03 -21.61
C GLN A 91 11.22 4.03 -20.47
N ARG A 92 10.87 3.54 -19.27
CA ARG A 92 10.61 4.37 -18.09
C ARG A 92 11.58 4.05 -16.97
N THR A 93 11.88 5.08 -16.19
CA THR A 93 12.57 4.93 -14.91
C THR A 93 11.54 4.61 -13.84
N LEU A 94 11.72 3.49 -13.16
CA LEU A 94 10.97 3.12 -11.98
C LEU A 94 11.29 4.08 -10.84
N ARG A 95 10.23 4.38 -10.09
CA ARG A 95 10.30 5.21 -8.90
C ARG A 95 9.30 4.67 -7.91
N ALA A 96 9.80 4.30 -6.74
CA ALA A 96 9.01 3.86 -5.59
C ALA A 96 9.09 4.92 -4.50
N GLU A 97 7.99 5.28 -3.86
CA GLU A 97 8.03 6.21 -2.73
C GLU A 97 7.01 5.75 -1.69
N PRO A 98 7.27 5.91 -0.38
CA PRO A 98 6.24 5.68 0.62
C PRO A 98 5.04 6.58 0.35
N ALA A 99 3.87 5.96 0.20
CA ALA A 99 2.62 6.68 0.05
C ALA A 99 2.33 7.36 1.38
N ARG A 100 2.24 8.69 1.36
CA ARG A 100 1.83 9.49 2.51
C ARG A 100 0.33 9.74 2.33
N ASP A 101 -0.48 9.17 3.23
CA ASP A 101 -1.87 9.58 3.40
C ASP A 101 -1.93 10.99 4.03
#